data_AF-A0A291LZI5-F1
#
_entry.id   AF-A0A291LZI5-F1
#
_cell.length_a   1.000
_cell.length_b   1.000
_cell.length_c   1.000
_cell.angle_alpha   90.00
_cell.angle_beta   90.00
_cell.angle_gamma   90.00
#
_symmetry.space_group_name_H-M   'P 1'
#
loop_
_entity.id
_entity.type
_entity.pdbx_description
1 polymer ?
#
loop_
_entity_poly.entity_id
_entity_poly.type
_entity_poly.pdbx_seq_one_letter_code
_entity_poly.pdbx_strand_id
1 'polypeptide(L)'
;MTDQRATANALMCALIKGVYGNLDAAAETINARWGRGSSSKGTLSKRMSGALGWTLDDVFALEDAACRFPVSRFMAQRLEGLGPQCTNGNLLEEAGSISREAGEAVSAVLAAAQSAEAGDRSQAIAELADVERAVRRARQLLEAQE
;
A
#
# COMPACT_ATOMS: atom_id res chain seq x y z
N MET A 1 -17.80 -9.89 7.32
CA MET A 1 -16.60 -9.00 7.35
C MET A 1 -15.46 -9.79 7.98
N THR A 2 -14.37 -10.01 7.24
CA THR A 2 -13.19 -10.73 7.76
C THR A 2 -12.53 -9.90 8.86
N ASP A 3 -12.24 -10.51 10.01
CA ASP A 3 -11.52 -9.84 11.09
C ASP A 3 -10.10 -9.49 10.62
N GLN A 4 -9.86 -8.21 10.37
CA GLN A 4 -8.59 -7.69 9.88
C GLN A 4 -7.43 -8.00 10.84
N ARG A 5 -7.70 -8.06 12.15
CA ARG A 5 -6.71 -8.41 13.16
C ARG A 5 -6.35 -9.89 13.08
N ALA A 6 -7.32 -10.76 12.84
CA ALA A 6 -7.08 -12.18 12.62
C ALA A 6 -6.25 -12.43 11.35
N THR A 7 -6.55 -11.72 10.25
CA THR A 7 -5.77 -11.81 9.01
C THR A 7 -4.33 -11.33 9.20
N ALA A 8 -4.12 -10.17 9.82
CA ALA A 8 -2.77 -9.65 10.10
C ALA A 8 -1.99 -10.61 11.02
N ASN A 9 -2.66 -11.20 12.02
CA ASN A 9 -2.04 -12.19 12.90
C ASN A 9 -1.63 -13.47 12.14
N ALA A 10 -2.48 -13.97 11.25
CA ALA A 10 -2.18 -15.14 10.43
C ALA A 10 -0.98 -14.89 9.49
N LEU A 11 -0.90 -13.71 8.89
CA LEU A 11 0.23 -13.30 8.04
C LEU A 11 1.54 -13.23 8.83
N MET A 12 1.53 -12.64 10.03
CA MET A 12 2.70 -12.64 10.93
C MET A 12 3.09 -14.06 11.35
N CYS A 13 2.12 -14.90 11.72
CA CYS A 13 2.38 -16.29 12.07
C CYS A 13 3.01 -17.07 10.92
N ALA A 14 2.53 -16.88 9.69
CA ALA A 14 3.07 -17.49 8.50
C ALA A 14 4.49 -17.01 8.19
N LEU A 15 4.75 -15.71 8.34
CA LEU A 15 6.08 -15.12 8.18
C LEU A 15 7.08 -15.73 9.16
N ILE A 16 6.73 -15.82 10.44
CA ILE A 16 7.58 -16.38 11.48
C ILE A 16 7.86 -17.87 11.21
N LYS A 17 6.83 -18.67 10.97
CA LYS A 17 7.00 -20.11 10.72
C LYS A 17 7.77 -20.38 9.43
N GLY A 18 7.56 -19.58 8.38
CA GLY A 18 8.12 -19.82 7.06
C GLY A 18 9.53 -19.26 6.84
N VAL A 19 9.89 -18.14 7.48
CA VAL A 19 11.19 -17.48 7.29
C VAL A 19 12.12 -17.72 8.48
N TYR A 20 11.61 -17.52 9.69
CA TYR A 20 12.43 -17.55 10.91
C TYR A 20 12.49 -18.95 11.54
N GLY A 21 11.51 -19.81 11.24
CA GLY A 21 11.42 -21.21 11.68
C GLY A 21 11.10 -21.39 13.16
N ASN A 22 11.56 -20.48 14.02
CA ASN A 22 11.30 -20.49 15.45
C ASN A 22 11.09 -19.06 16.01
N LEU A 23 10.57 -19.00 17.23
CA LEU A 23 10.27 -17.74 17.93
C LEU A 23 11.52 -17.03 18.46
N ASP A 24 12.59 -17.77 18.72
CA ASP A 24 13.81 -17.22 19.30
C ASP A 24 14.56 -16.36 18.26
N ALA A 25 14.68 -16.86 17.03
CA ALA A 25 15.23 -16.13 15.89
C ALA A 25 14.42 -14.87 15.55
N ALA A 26 13.09 -14.95 15.60
CA ALA A 26 12.23 -13.79 15.39
C ALA A 26 12.41 -12.74 16.51
N ALA A 27 12.50 -13.17 17.77
CA ALA A 27 12.73 -12.26 18.90
C ALA A 27 14.10 -11.58 18.82
N GLU A 28 15.14 -12.35 18.48
CA GLU A 28 16.49 -11.84 18.29
C GLU A 28 16.54 -10.82 17.14
N THR A 29 15.85 -11.08 16.03
CA THR A 29 15.75 -10.14 14.90
C THR A 29 15.13 -8.80 15.33
N ILE A 30 14.04 -8.83 16.11
CA ILE A 30 13.40 -7.61 16.61
C ILE A 30 14.33 -6.85 17.56
N ASN A 31 14.97 -7.56 18.49
CA ASN A 31 15.87 -6.96 19.46
C ASN A 31 17.14 -6.39 18.81
N ALA A 32 17.70 -7.07 17.81
CA ALA A 32 18.86 -6.63 17.05
C ALA A 32 18.59 -5.30 16.33
N ARG A 33 17.36 -5.11 15.83
CA ARG A 33 16.98 -3.87 15.15
C ARG A 33 16.75 -2.70 16.11
N TRP A 34 16.05 -2.93 17.21
CA TRP A 34 15.58 -1.85 18.09
C TRP A 34 16.39 -1.66 19.37
N GLY A 35 17.37 -2.53 19.65
CA GLY A 35 18.30 -2.41 20.78
C GLY A 35 17.65 -2.49 22.16
N ARG A 36 16.37 -2.87 22.23
CA ARG A 36 15.61 -3.02 23.47
C ARG A 36 15.19 -4.47 23.51
N GLY A 37 15.54 -5.22 24.56
CA GLY A 37 15.10 -6.61 24.78
C GLY A 37 13.59 -6.73 25.04
N SER A 38 12.77 -5.97 24.31
CA SER A 38 11.31 -5.87 24.44
C SER A 38 10.60 -7.08 23.85
N SER A 39 11.25 -7.81 22.94
CA SER A 39 10.70 -9.01 22.33
C SER A 39 11.38 -10.25 22.88
N SER A 40 10.60 -11.07 23.59
CA SER A 40 10.99 -12.39 24.05
C SER A 40 10.14 -13.46 23.36
N LYS A 41 10.60 -14.72 23.36
CA LYS A 41 9.80 -15.87 22.93
C LYS A 41 8.41 -15.89 23.56
N GLY A 42 8.32 -15.60 24.86
CA GLY A 42 7.05 -15.54 25.59
C GLY A 42 6.14 -14.42 25.09
N THR A 43 6.71 -13.24 24.80
CA THR A 43 5.97 -12.12 24.19
C THR A 43 5.42 -12.51 22.83
N LEU A 44 6.27 -13.05 21.95
CA LEU A 44 5.85 -13.45 20.61
C LEU A 44 4.84 -14.59 20.61
N SER A 45 4.96 -15.55 21.53
CA SER A 45 3.96 -16.61 21.71
C SER A 45 2.58 -16.04 22.09
N LYS A 46 2.53 -15.02 22.96
CA LYS A 46 1.28 -14.34 23.32
C LYS A 46 0.72 -13.51 22.16
N ARG A 47 1.57 -12.96 21.29
CA ARG A 47 1.12 -12.30 20.06
C ARG A 47 0.55 -13.31 19.07
N MET A 48 1.22 -14.45 18.86
CA MET A 48 0.75 -15.52 17.97
C MET A 48 -0.58 -16.14 18.42
N SER A 49 -0.84 -16.25 19.73
CA SER A 49 -2.14 -16.72 20.24
C SER A 49 -3.25 -15.67 20.19
N GLY A 50 -2.94 -14.43 19.77
CA GLY A 50 -3.87 -13.31 19.76
C GLY A 50 -4.09 -12.64 21.11
N ALA A 51 -3.51 -13.17 22.19
CA ALA A 51 -3.58 -12.60 23.55
C ALA A 51 -2.93 -11.20 23.63
N LEU A 52 -1.93 -10.93 22.80
CA LEU A 52 -1.36 -9.60 22.55
C LEU A 52 -1.51 -9.23 21.08
N GLY A 53 -1.73 -7.94 20.78
CA GLY A 53 -1.68 -7.43 19.41
C GLY A 53 -0.24 -7.39 18.89
N TRP A 54 -0.02 -7.31 17.58
CA TRP A 54 1.30 -7.01 17.00
C TRP A 54 1.55 -5.49 17.03
N THR A 55 2.76 -5.06 17.36
CA THR A 55 3.17 -3.65 17.21
C THR A 55 3.74 -3.39 15.83
N LEU A 56 3.73 -2.13 15.39
CA LEU A 56 4.37 -1.73 14.13
C LEU A 56 5.88 -2.04 14.14
N ASP A 57 6.54 -1.87 15.29
CA ASP A 57 7.96 -2.20 15.46
C ASP A 57 8.25 -3.67 15.17
N ASP A 58 7.37 -4.59 15.61
CA ASP A 58 7.50 -6.02 15.32
C ASP A 58 7.34 -6.29 13.82
N VAL A 59 6.33 -5.66 13.19
CA VAL A 59 6.02 -5.82 11.77
C VAL A 59 7.20 -5.33 10.92
N PHE A 60 7.66 -4.10 11.14
CA PHE A 60 8.80 -3.55 10.39
C PHE A 60 10.05 -4.39 10.58
N ALA A 61 10.40 -4.74 11.82
CA ALA A 61 11.58 -5.55 12.10
C ALA A 61 11.57 -6.87 11.34
N LEU A 62 10.45 -7.59 11.36
CA LEU A 62 10.36 -8.93 10.77
C LEU A 62 10.15 -8.90 9.26
N GLU A 63 9.41 -7.95 8.71
CA GLU A 63 9.18 -7.86 7.27
C GLU A 63 10.44 -7.41 6.53
N ASP A 64 11.13 -6.37 7.03
CA ASP A 64 12.31 -5.82 6.37
C ASP A 64 13.49 -6.80 6.44
N ALA A 65 13.70 -7.46 7.58
CA ALA A 65 14.77 -8.46 7.72
C ALA A 65 14.52 -9.70 6.84
N ALA A 66 13.26 -10.01 6.55
CA ALA A 66 12.88 -11.09 5.65
C ALA A 66 12.82 -10.67 4.17
N CYS A 67 12.91 -9.36 3.87
CA CYS A 67 12.53 -8.77 2.57
C CYS A 67 11.18 -9.29 2.06
N ARG A 68 10.23 -9.54 2.96
CA ARG A 68 8.89 -10.06 2.67
C ARG A 68 7.87 -9.23 3.43
N PHE A 69 6.90 -8.68 2.70
CA PHE A 69 6.00 -7.64 3.20
C PHE A 69 4.52 -8.07 3.21
N PRO A 70 4.14 -9.25 3.77
CA PRO A 70 2.77 -9.75 3.70
C PRO A 70 1.74 -8.85 4.41
N VAL A 71 2.06 -8.32 5.60
CA VAL A 71 1.20 -7.42 6.37
C VAL A 71 1.14 -6.06 5.72
N SER A 72 2.28 -5.50 5.30
CA SER A 72 2.31 -4.21 4.60
C SER A 72 1.54 -4.26 3.27
N ARG A 73 1.68 -5.34 2.48
CA ARG A 73 0.86 -5.55 1.27
C ARG A 73 -0.62 -5.69 1.59
N PHE A 74 -0.98 -6.42 2.64
CA PHE A 74 -2.36 -6.54 3.08
C PHE A 74 -2.94 -5.17 3.50
N MET A 75 -2.17 -4.34 4.20
CA MET A 75 -2.58 -2.98 4.56
C MET A 75 -2.74 -2.09 3.32
N ALA A 76 -1.83 -2.18 2.35
CA ALA A 76 -1.95 -1.47 1.07
C ALA A 76 -3.19 -1.91 0.29
N GLN A 77 -3.45 -3.21 0.19
CA GLN A 77 -4.66 -3.74 -0.43
C GLN A 77 -5.93 -3.31 0.29
N ARG A 78 -5.89 -3.21 1.63
CA ARG A 78 -6.99 -2.65 2.40
C ARG A 78 -7.23 -1.19 2.02
N LEU A 79 -6.19 -0.40 1.79
CA LEU A 79 -6.34 0.98 1.31
C LEU A 79 -6.89 1.03 -0.12
N GLU A 80 -6.46 0.13 -0.99
CA GLU A 80 -6.98 0.02 -2.37
C GLU A 80 -8.45 -0.40 -2.41
N GLY A 81 -8.85 -1.34 -1.54
CA GLY A 81 -10.24 -1.78 -1.37
C GLY A 81 -11.12 -0.79 -0.58
N LEU A 82 -10.51 0.20 0.06
CA LEU A 82 -11.18 1.38 0.65
C LEU A 82 -11.38 2.50 -0.39
N GLY A 83 -11.39 2.16 -1.69
CA GLY A 83 -12.05 2.99 -2.70
C GLY A 83 -13.45 3.46 -2.23
N PRO A 84 -14.09 4.37 -2.96
CA PRO A 84 -14.53 5.73 -2.61
C PRO A 84 -15.35 5.98 -1.35
N GLN A 85 -15.56 4.97 -0.55
CA GLN A 85 -16.27 4.98 0.72
C GLN A 85 -15.61 5.92 1.76
N CYS A 86 -14.37 6.36 1.51
CA CYS A 86 -13.68 7.40 2.29
C CYS A 86 -13.41 8.70 1.49
N THR A 87 -13.78 8.77 0.21
CA THR A 87 -13.63 9.98 -0.62
C THR A 87 -15.00 10.58 -0.88
N ASN A 88 -15.26 11.78 -0.38
CA ASN A 88 -16.43 12.59 -0.75
C ASN A 88 -16.32 13.14 -2.19
N GLY A 89 -15.78 12.35 -3.13
CA GLY A 89 -15.64 12.76 -4.52
C GLY A 89 -16.99 12.77 -5.21
N ASN A 90 -17.28 13.83 -5.97
CA ASN A 90 -18.44 13.89 -6.84
C ASN A 90 -18.04 13.49 -8.26
N LEU A 91 -18.81 12.59 -8.90
CA LEU A 91 -18.56 12.18 -10.28
C LEU A 91 -18.52 13.37 -11.25
N LEU A 92 -19.29 14.43 -10.97
CA LEU A 92 -19.28 15.66 -11.77
C LEU A 92 -17.94 16.40 -11.69
N GLU A 93 -17.30 16.43 -10.52
CA GLU A 93 -15.98 17.05 -10.33
C GLU A 93 -14.88 16.25 -11.01
N GLU A 94 -14.95 14.91 -10.93
CA GLU A 94 -14.00 14.05 -11.64
C GLU A 94 -14.21 14.08 -13.15
N ALA A 95 -15.45 14.21 -13.65
CA ALA A 95 -15.71 14.42 -15.08
C ALA A 95 -15.11 15.74 -15.58
N GLY A 96 -15.22 16.81 -14.78
CA GLY A 96 -14.57 18.09 -15.05
C GLY A 96 -13.04 17.97 -15.07
N SER A 97 -12.47 17.24 -14.11
CA SER A 97 -11.04 16.97 -14.03
C SER A 97 -10.56 16.18 -15.25
N ILE A 98 -11.22 15.06 -15.60
CA ILE A 98 -10.89 14.26 -16.79
C ILE A 98 -10.88 15.12 -18.05
N SER A 99 -11.89 15.98 -18.24
CA SER A 99 -11.95 16.86 -19.41
C SER A 99 -10.75 17.81 -19.49
N ARG A 100 -10.39 18.43 -18.36
CA ARG A 100 -9.23 19.34 -18.28
C ARG A 100 -7.92 18.60 -18.55
N GLU A 101 -7.64 17.55 -17.78
CA GLU A 101 -6.39 16.79 -17.90
C GLU A 101 -6.25 16.18 -19.31
N ALA A 102 -7.35 15.70 -19.91
CA ALA A 102 -7.32 15.16 -21.27
C ALA A 102 -6.98 16.23 -22.32
N GLY A 103 -7.47 17.45 -22.15
CA GLY A 103 -7.12 18.58 -23.02
C GLY A 103 -5.63 18.95 -22.91
N GLU A 104 -5.12 19.01 -21.69
CA GLU A 104 -3.71 19.30 -21.39
C GLU A 104 -2.80 18.18 -21.95
N ALA A 105 -3.16 16.92 -21.74
CA ALA A 105 -2.45 15.77 -22.27
C ALA A 105 -2.43 15.72 -23.80
N VAL A 106 -3.56 15.99 -24.47
CA VAL A 106 -3.61 16.07 -25.94
C VAL A 106 -2.67 17.18 -26.45
N SER A 107 -2.69 18.35 -25.81
CA SER A 107 -1.79 19.45 -26.16
C SER A 107 -0.31 19.06 -26.01
N ALA A 108 0.06 18.46 -24.87
CA ALA A 108 1.42 18.05 -24.58
C ALA A 108 1.91 16.93 -25.52
N VAL A 109 1.06 15.95 -25.85
CA VAL A 109 1.40 14.89 -26.82
C VAL A 109 1.62 15.47 -28.21
N LEU A 110 0.78 16.43 -28.65
CA LEU A 110 0.96 17.09 -29.94
C LEU A 110 2.25 17.92 -30.00
N ALA A 111 2.61 18.59 -28.90
CA ALA A 111 3.89 19.31 -28.79
C ALA A 111 5.08 18.34 -28.85
N ALA A 112 5.03 17.25 -28.07
CA ALA A 112 6.06 16.22 -28.06
C ALA A 112 6.21 15.50 -29.41
N ALA A 113 5.13 15.35 -30.19
CA ALA A 113 5.17 14.76 -31.53
C ALA A 113 5.84 15.66 -32.58
N GLN A 114 5.76 16.98 -32.38
CA GLN A 114 6.35 17.99 -33.27
C GLN A 114 7.74 18.45 -32.82
N SER A 115 8.23 17.96 -31.68
CA SER A 115 9.48 18.38 -31.05
C SER A 115 10.45 17.21 -30.86
N ALA A 116 11.75 17.52 -30.97
CA ALA A 116 12.81 16.58 -30.63
C ALA A 116 13.32 16.77 -29.18
N GLU A 117 12.75 17.72 -28.44
CA GLU A 117 13.19 18.06 -27.09
C GLU A 117 12.75 17.02 -26.05
N ALA A 118 13.67 16.67 -25.15
CA ALA A 118 13.38 15.73 -24.07
C ALA A 118 12.34 16.29 -23.07
N GLY A 119 12.28 17.61 -22.92
CA GLY A 119 11.33 18.31 -22.05
C GLY A 119 9.88 18.04 -22.45
N ASP A 120 9.56 18.18 -23.74
CA ASP A 120 8.19 17.99 -24.24
C ASP A 120 7.70 16.56 -24.06
N ARG A 121 8.60 15.57 -24.23
CA ARG A 121 8.27 14.15 -23.96
C ARG A 121 8.01 13.90 -22.48
N SER A 122 8.84 14.48 -21.60
CA SER A 122 8.63 14.34 -20.16
C SER A 122 7.34 15.00 -19.70
N GLN A 123 6.99 16.16 -20.27
CA GLN A 123 5.73 16.83 -20.01
C GLN A 123 4.55 15.98 -20.47
N ALA A 124 4.58 15.47 -21.70
CA ALA A 124 3.51 14.60 -22.22
C ALA A 124 3.29 13.35 -21.36
N ILE A 125 4.36 12.73 -20.84
CA ILE A 125 4.25 11.60 -19.91
C ILE A 125 3.60 12.02 -18.59
N ALA A 126 3.97 13.19 -18.06
CA ALA A 126 3.37 13.72 -16.84
C ALA A 126 1.86 13.96 -17.03
N GLU A 127 1.46 14.66 -18.09
CA GLU A 127 0.04 14.95 -18.36
C GLU A 127 -0.78 13.66 -18.58
N LEU A 128 -0.22 12.65 -19.26
CA LEU A 128 -0.89 11.36 -19.41
C LEU A 128 -1.10 10.64 -18.07
N ALA A 129 -0.13 10.75 -17.15
CA ALA A 129 -0.29 10.21 -15.80
C ALA A 129 -1.41 10.92 -15.01
N ASP A 130 -1.64 12.20 -15.28
CA ASP A 130 -2.70 13.00 -14.63
C ASP A 130 -4.08 12.57 -15.11
N VAL A 131 -4.23 12.30 -16.41
CA VAL A 131 -5.41 11.66 -16.99
C VAL A 131 -5.67 10.29 -16.36
N GLU A 132 -4.65 9.43 -16.27
CA GLU A 132 -4.79 8.11 -15.64
C GLU A 132 -5.26 8.20 -14.19
N ARG A 133 -4.74 9.15 -13.43
CA ARG A 133 -5.16 9.40 -12.05
C ARG A 133 -6.62 9.84 -11.98
N ALA A 134 -7.05 10.77 -12.84
CA ALA A 134 -8.43 11.26 -12.89
C ALA A 134 -9.43 10.16 -13.29
N VAL A 135 -9.13 9.41 -14.36
CA VAL A 135 -9.97 8.29 -14.81
C VAL A 135 -10.05 7.19 -13.75
N ARG A 136 -8.95 6.89 -13.06
CA ARG A 136 -8.94 5.89 -11.98
C ARG A 136 -9.85 6.30 -10.83
N ARG A 137 -9.83 7.57 -10.41
CA ARG A 137 -10.72 8.08 -9.35
C ARG A 137 -12.20 8.03 -9.78
N ALA A 138 -12.52 8.43 -11.01
CA ALA A 138 -13.88 8.34 -11.52
C ALA A 138 -14.39 6.88 -11.61
N ARG A 139 -13.54 5.95 -12.08
CA ARG A 139 -13.87 4.52 -12.12
C ARG A 139 -14.13 3.98 -10.72
N GLN A 140 -13.24 4.30 -9.79
CA GLN A 140 -13.40 3.96 -8.39
C GLN A 140 -14.76 4.46 -7.86
N LEU A 141 -15.13 5.73 -8.12
CA LEU A 141 -16.43 6.31 -7.71
C LEU A 141 -17.63 5.53 -8.22
N LEU A 142 -17.57 5.05 -9.47
CA LEU A 142 -18.62 4.22 -10.06
C LEU A 142 -18.67 2.83 -9.42
N GLU A 143 -17.51 2.19 -9.23
CA GLU A 143 -17.41 0.86 -8.58
C GLU A 143 -17.92 0.86 -7.13
N ALA A 144 -17.92 2.01 -6.43
CA ALA A 144 -18.47 2.13 -5.09
C ALA A 144 -20.00 2.36 -5.05
N GLN A 145 -20.64 2.59 -6.19
CA GLN A 145 -22.10 2.72 -6.31
C GLN A 145 -22.80 1.40 -6.65
N GLU A 146 -22.05 0.35 -6.98
CA GLU A 146 -22.53 -1.04 -7.17
C GLU A 146 -22.60 -1.82 -5.85
#